data_AF-A0AAW2NF51-F1
#
_entry.id   AF-A0AAW2NF51-F1
#
_cell.length_a   1.000
_cell.length_b   1.000
_cell.length_c   1.000
_cell.angle_alpha   90.00
_cell.angle_beta   90.00
_cell.angle_gamma   90.00
#
_symmetry.space_group_name_H-M   'P 1'
#
loop_
_entity.id
_entity.type
_entity.pdbx_description
1 polymer ?
#
loop_
_entity_poly.entity_id
_entity_poly.type
_entity_poly.pdbx_seq_one_letter_code
_entity_poly.pdbx_strand_id
1 'polypeptide(L)'
;MAAFLLAFLLLAMAVPHSSGTWCVCKEGLSDAALQKTLDYACGAGADCNPIHQSAPCYNPNSVRAHCSYAVNSYFQRYQQAPIACDFSGTASVVTSDPSQSSQP
;
A
#
# COMPACT_ATOMS: atom_id res chain seq x y z
N MET A 1 45.22 0.55 1.04
CA MET A 1 44.30 -0.25 1.88
C MET A 1 43.21 0.60 2.54
N ALA A 2 43.47 1.86 2.91
CA ALA A 2 42.45 2.75 3.50
C ALA A 2 41.50 3.44 2.48
N ALA A 3 41.92 3.62 1.23
CA ALA A 3 41.13 4.35 0.22
C ALA A 3 39.86 3.61 -0.24
N PHE A 4 39.87 2.27 -0.25
CA PHE A 4 38.70 1.46 -0.62
C PHE A 4 37.63 1.41 0.48
N LEU A 5 38.03 1.55 1.75
CA LEU A 5 37.10 1.63 2.89
C LEU A 5 36.35 2.97 2.95
N LEU A 6 37.01 4.05 2.50
CA LEU A 6 36.38 5.38 2.39
C LEU A 6 35.34 5.46 1.26
N ALA A 7 35.50 4.67 0.19
CA ALA A 7 34.55 4.64 -0.92
C ALA A 7 33.22 3.93 -0.55
N PHE A 8 33.26 2.91 0.32
CA PHE A 8 32.06 2.21 0.78
C PHE A 8 31.18 3.04 1.73
N LEU A 9 31.79 3.95 2.50
CA LEU A 9 31.09 4.82 3.46
C LEU A 9 30.30 5.96 2.79
N LEU A 10 30.64 6.33 1.55
CA LEU A 10 29.98 7.41 0.81
C LEU A 10 28.70 6.97 0.06
N LEU A 11 28.48 5.67 -0.13
CA LEU A 11 27.29 5.13 -0.83
C LEU A 11 26.08 4.89 0.09
N ALA A 12 26.20 5.10 1.40
CA ALA A 12 25.16 4.76 2.36
C ALA A 12 24.04 5.83 2.51
N MET A 13 24.17 7.00 1.89
CA MET A 13 23.33 8.17 2.25
C MET A 13 22.29 8.58 1.22
N ALA A 14 22.11 7.82 0.14
CA ALA A 14 21.03 8.07 -0.82
C ALA A 14 19.93 7.02 -0.67
N VAL A 15 19.32 6.92 0.52
CA VAL A 15 17.97 6.33 0.62
C VAL A 15 17.04 7.39 0.05
N PRO A 16 16.45 7.21 -1.14
CA PRO A 16 15.48 8.16 -1.65
C PRO A 16 14.32 8.17 -0.66
N HIS A 17 14.09 9.28 0.03
CA HIS A 17 12.78 9.53 0.63
C HIS A 17 11.82 9.72 -0.55
N SER A 18 11.24 8.62 -1.01
CA SER A 18 10.12 8.68 -1.94
C SER A 18 8.99 9.39 -1.19
N SER A 19 8.64 10.61 -1.61
CA SER A 19 7.32 11.17 -1.32
C SER A 19 6.30 10.28 -2.04
N GLY A 20 5.96 9.16 -1.40
CA GLY A 20 5.05 8.17 -1.93
C GLY A 20 3.64 8.74 -2.00
N THR A 21 2.91 8.33 -3.02
CA THR A 21 1.44 8.37 -2.97
C THR A 21 0.96 6.94 -2.71
N TRP A 22 -0.07 6.82 -1.89
CA TRP A 22 -0.70 5.54 -1.56
C TRP A 22 -2.16 5.59 -1.93
N CYS A 23 -2.73 4.45 -2.25
CA CYS A 23 -4.17 4.31 -2.40
C CYS A 23 -4.75 3.66 -1.15
N VAL A 24 -5.77 4.26 -0.52
CA VAL A 24 -6.40 3.71 0.69
C VAL A 24 -7.91 3.67 0.55
N CYS A 25 -8.56 2.68 1.17
CA CYS A 25 -10.01 2.60 1.20
C CYS A 25 -10.59 3.61 2.21
N LYS A 26 -11.65 4.31 1.79
CA LYS A 26 -12.30 5.36 2.57
C LYS A 26 -12.98 4.80 3.82
N GLU A 27 -13.14 5.67 4.82
CA GLU A 27 -13.91 5.37 6.03
C GLU A 27 -15.41 5.62 5.80
N GLY A 28 -16.25 5.07 6.69
CA GLY A 28 -17.70 5.24 6.65
C GLY A 28 -18.43 4.46 5.55
N LEU A 29 -17.73 3.60 4.81
CA LEU A 29 -18.31 2.67 3.86
C LEU A 29 -18.71 1.35 4.54
N SER A 30 -19.69 0.65 3.97
CA SER A 30 -20.06 -0.68 4.46
C SER A 30 -18.99 -1.72 4.12
N ASP A 31 -18.82 -2.71 5.01
CA ASP A 31 -17.89 -3.83 4.77
C ASP A 31 -18.19 -4.55 3.45
N ALA A 32 -19.46 -4.65 3.05
CA ALA A 32 -19.84 -5.24 1.77
C ALA A 32 -19.32 -4.44 0.56
N ALA A 33 -19.27 -3.11 0.64
CA ALA A 33 -18.69 -2.27 -0.41
C ALA A 33 -17.16 -2.43 -0.45
N LEU A 34 -16.52 -2.40 0.73
CA LEU A 34 -15.08 -2.57 0.85
C LEU A 34 -14.61 -3.97 0.41
N GLN A 35 -15.38 -5.01 0.71
CA GLN A 35 -15.09 -6.38 0.29
C GLN A 35 -15.15 -6.51 -1.24
N LYS A 36 -16.15 -5.92 -1.90
CA LYS A 36 -16.20 -5.90 -3.37
C LYS A 36 -14.98 -5.22 -3.99
N THR A 37 -14.53 -4.11 -3.40
CA THR A 37 -13.32 -3.41 -3.83
C THR A 37 -12.08 -4.27 -3.63
N LEU A 38 -11.95 -4.92 -2.48
CA LEU A 38 -10.87 -5.86 -2.17
C LEU A 38 -10.82 -7.01 -3.18
N ASP A 39 -11.95 -7.70 -3.40
CA ASP A 39 -12.06 -8.83 -4.31
C ASP A 39 -11.68 -8.43 -5.74
N TYR A 40 -12.14 -7.26 -6.20
CA TYR A 40 -11.78 -6.72 -7.51
C TYR A 40 -10.29 -6.42 -7.60
N ALA A 41 -9.69 -5.73 -6.62
CA ALA A 41 -8.27 -5.40 -6.64
C ALA A 41 -7.40 -6.67 -6.71
N CYS A 42 -7.71 -7.68 -5.90
CA CYS A 42 -7.01 -8.97 -5.92
C CYS A 42 -7.17 -9.70 -7.25
N GLY A 43 -8.38 -9.72 -7.83
CA GLY A 43 -8.63 -10.33 -9.13
C GLY A 43 -8.00 -9.58 -10.31
N ALA A 44 -7.80 -8.27 -10.18
CA ALA A 44 -7.27 -7.40 -11.23
C ALA A 44 -5.74 -7.23 -11.21
N GLY A 45 -5.02 -7.95 -10.33
CA GLY A 45 -3.56 -8.02 -10.34
C GLY A 45 -2.84 -7.39 -9.14
N ALA A 46 -3.57 -7.00 -8.09
CA ALA A 46 -2.96 -6.71 -6.79
C ALA A 46 -2.26 -7.96 -6.22
N ASP A 47 -1.23 -7.75 -5.41
CA ASP A 47 -0.72 -8.79 -4.51
C ASP A 47 -1.55 -8.82 -3.24
N CYS A 48 -2.31 -9.90 -3.04
CA CYS A 48 -3.13 -10.11 -1.86
C CYS A 48 -2.61 -11.23 -0.95
N ASN A 49 -1.50 -11.89 -1.30
CA ASN A 49 -0.93 -12.95 -0.44
C ASN A 49 -0.59 -12.45 0.97
N PRO A 50 -0.06 -11.22 1.16
CA PRO A 50 0.34 -10.77 2.49
C PRO A 50 -0.83 -10.49 3.45
N ILE A 51 -2.06 -10.35 2.95
CA ILE A 51 -3.27 -10.10 3.76
C ILE A 51 -4.11 -11.36 4.01
N HIS A 52 -3.66 -12.52 3.53
CA HIS A 52 -4.32 -13.79 3.84
C HIS A 52 -4.06 -14.22 5.29
N GLN A 53 -4.88 -15.14 5.79
CA GLN A 53 -4.70 -15.72 7.11
C GLN A 53 -3.26 -16.24 7.29
N SER A 54 -2.68 -15.95 8.47
CA SER A 54 -1.29 -16.29 8.83
C SER A 54 -0.19 -15.55 8.05
N ALA A 55 -0.53 -14.60 7.19
CA ALA A 55 0.44 -13.78 6.46
C ALA A 55 0.81 -12.48 7.22
N PRO A 56 1.94 -11.82 6.88
CA PRO A 56 2.48 -10.71 7.68
C PRO A 56 1.58 -9.48 7.80
N CYS A 57 0.73 -9.22 6.81
CA CYS A 57 -0.18 -8.06 6.76
C CYS A 57 -1.64 -8.45 7.05
N TYR A 58 -1.89 -9.63 7.63
CA TYR A 58 -3.23 -10.04 8.02
C TYR A 58 -3.82 -9.14 9.11
N ASN A 59 -2.97 -8.62 10.01
CA ASN A 59 -3.41 -7.75 11.09
C ASN A 59 -3.20 -6.26 10.74
N PRO A 60 -4.17 -5.38 11.07
CA PRO A 60 -5.44 -5.68 11.74
C PRO A 60 -6.43 -6.44 10.84
N ASN A 61 -7.08 -7.46 11.39
CA ASN A 61 -8.05 -8.30 10.67
C ASN A 61 -9.39 -7.55 10.49
N SER A 62 -9.42 -6.63 9.53
CA SER A 62 -10.59 -5.88 9.14
C SER A 62 -10.67 -5.76 7.63
N VAL A 63 -11.88 -5.77 7.08
CA VAL A 63 -12.11 -5.63 5.64
C VAL A 63 -11.46 -4.35 5.11
N ARG A 64 -11.55 -3.25 5.88
CA ARG A 64 -10.92 -1.98 5.49
C ARG A 64 -9.40 -2.07 5.40
N ALA A 65 -8.72 -2.69 6.37
CA ALA A 65 -7.27 -2.80 6.35
C ALA A 65 -6.79 -3.65 5.17
N HIS A 66 -7.45 -4.79 4.94
CA HIS A 66 -7.19 -5.66 3.80
C HIS A 66 -7.48 -4.95 2.47
N CYS A 67 -8.60 -4.23 2.38
CA CYS A 67 -8.96 -3.40 1.23
C CYS A 67 -7.87 -2.37 0.92
N SER A 68 -7.44 -1.57 1.91
CA SER A 68 -6.39 -0.57 1.76
C SER A 68 -5.07 -1.17 1.26
N TYR A 69 -4.71 -2.36 1.74
CA TYR A 69 -3.53 -3.06 1.25
C TYR A 69 -3.68 -3.45 -0.23
N ALA A 70 -4.80 -4.07 -0.60
CA ALA A 70 -5.05 -4.54 -1.95
C ALA A 70 -5.12 -3.40 -2.97
N VAL A 71 -5.85 -2.31 -2.67
CA VAL A 71 -5.94 -1.15 -3.57
C VAL A 71 -4.60 -0.41 -3.68
N ASN A 72 -3.80 -0.36 -2.61
CA ASN A 72 -2.44 0.18 -2.70
C ASN A 72 -1.56 -0.70 -3.57
N SER A 73 -1.58 -2.02 -3.36
CA SER A 73 -0.82 -2.98 -4.16
C SER A 73 -1.16 -2.88 -5.65
N TYR A 74 -2.45 -2.78 -5.99
CA TYR A 74 -2.92 -2.50 -7.35
C TYR A 74 -2.39 -1.16 -7.88
N PHE A 75 -2.57 -0.07 -7.12
CA PHE A 75 -2.14 1.27 -7.50
C PHE A 75 -0.64 1.36 -7.79
N GLN A 76 0.20 0.77 -6.94
CA GLN A 76 1.65 0.74 -7.16
C GLN A 76 2.03 -0.07 -8.40
N ARG A 77 1.35 -1.20 -8.64
CA ARG A 77 1.59 -2.05 -9.83
C ARG A 77 1.16 -1.36 -11.13
N TYR A 78 0.15 -0.51 -11.07
CA TYR A 78 -0.34 0.31 -12.19
C TYR A 78 0.36 1.69 -12.27
N GLN A 79 1.62 1.78 -11.82
CA GLN A 79 2.46 2.97 -11.93
C GLN A 79 1.84 4.23 -11.34
N GLN A 80 1.02 4.10 -10.29
CA GLN A 80 0.36 5.21 -9.61
C GLN A 80 -0.53 6.06 -10.55
N ALA A 81 -1.09 5.44 -11.60
CA ALA A 81 -1.98 6.13 -12.52
C ALA A 81 -3.19 6.72 -11.76
N PRO A 82 -3.62 7.96 -12.05
CA PRO A 82 -4.71 8.61 -11.30
C PRO A 82 -6.01 7.79 -11.26
N ILE A 83 -6.32 7.06 -12.35
CA ILE A 83 -7.52 6.22 -12.44
C ILE A 83 -7.41 4.90 -11.66
N ALA A 84 -6.19 4.47 -11.32
CA ALA A 84 -5.96 3.19 -10.67
C ALA A 84 -6.40 3.17 -9.19
N CYS A 85 -6.72 4.32 -8.60
CA CYS A 85 -7.22 4.43 -7.23
C CYS A 85 -8.70 4.85 -7.15
N ASP A 86 -9.44 4.86 -8.26
CA ASP A 86 -10.85 5.27 -8.24
C ASP A 86 -11.72 4.24 -7.50
N PHE A 87 -11.67 2.97 -7.91
CA PHE A 87 -12.48 1.86 -7.35
C PHE A 87 -13.95 2.27 -7.09
N SER A 88 -14.60 2.92 -8.07
CA SER A 88 -15.97 3.43 -7.95
C SER A 88 -16.17 4.40 -6.78
N GLY A 89 -15.14 5.19 -6.47
CA GLY A 89 -15.12 6.16 -5.38
C GLY A 89 -14.92 5.56 -3.98
N THR A 90 -14.65 4.26 -3.84
CA THR A 90 -14.41 3.61 -2.55
C THR A 90 -13.01 3.80 -1.99
N ALA A 91 -12.06 4.20 -2.82
CA ALA A 91 -10.69 4.48 -2.44
C ALA A 91 -10.28 5.92 -2.81
N SER A 92 -9.17 6.37 -2.26
CA SER A 92 -8.59 7.69 -2.55
C SER A 92 -7.08 7.69 -2.39
N VAL A 93 -6.42 8.50 -3.22
CA VAL A 93 -4.98 8.72 -3.12
C VAL A 93 -4.67 9.59 -1.90
N VAL A 94 -3.69 9.17 -1.11
CA VAL A 94 -3.13 9.93 0.01
C VAL A 94 -1.63 10.14 -0.19
N THR A 95 -1.14 11.29 0.27
CA THR A 95 0.29 11.67 0.21
C THR A 95 0.99 11.50 1.56
N SER A 96 0.25 11.09 2.58
CA SER A 96 0.77 10.79 3.92
C SER A 96 0.83 9.29 4.07
N ASP A 97 1.93 8.79 4.62
CA ASP A 97 2.13 7.36 4.83
C ASP A 97 1.02 6.79 5.73
N PRO A 98 0.17 5.88 5.22
CA PRO A 98 -0.93 5.33 6.00
C PRO A 98 -0.44 4.41 7.12
N SER A 99 0.81 3.96 7.11
CA SER A 99 1.39 3.13 8.19
C SER A 99 1.34 3.85 9.55
N GLN A 100 1.51 5.18 9.54
CA GLN A 100 1.43 6.01 10.75
C GLN A 100 0.00 6.13 11.30
N SER A 101 -1.02 6.00 10.43
CA SER A 101 -2.43 5.94 10.84
C SER A 101 -2.89 4.54 11.27
N SER A 102 -2.04 3.52 11.06
CA SER A 102 -2.33 2.13 11.42
C SER A 102 -1.73 1.67 12.74
N GLN A 103 -1.04 2.56 13.47
CA GLN A 103 -0.62 2.28 14.85
C GLN A 103 -1.60 2.93 15.85
N PRO A 104 -2.03 2.18 16.89
CA PRO A 104 -2.72 2.76 18.04
C PRO A 104 -1.86 3.77 18.80
#